data_AF-A0A4Y2GGP4-F1
#
_entry.id   AF-A0A4Y2GGP4-F1
#
_cell.length_a   1.000
_cell.length_b   1.000
_cell.length_c   1.000
_cell.angle_alpha   90.00
_cell.angle_beta   90.00
_cell.angle_gamma   90.00
#
_symmetry.space_group_name_H-M   'P 1'
#
loop_
_entity.id
_entity.type
_entity.pdbx_description
1 polymer ?
#
loop_
_entity_poly.entity_id
_entity_poly.type
_entity_poly.pdbx_seq_one_letter_code
_entity_poly.pdbx_strand_id
1 'polypeptide(L)'
;IAGHKIPNPGIGSFFYCGTKHMIRALTEGLRRELKATNSHIRVGSICPGIVETEFFVNYSSKISAAEASAYFKSFDPLRPKDIADSVLYILSAPPHVEVHDILIQPIENSI
;
A
#
# COMPACT_ATOMS: atom_id res chain seq x y z
N ILE A 1 -6.37 -3.25 -2.64
CA ILE A 1 -4.97 -3.28 -2.12
C ILE A 1 -4.20 -4.40 -2.81
N ALA A 2 -3.23 -4.08 -3.65
CA ALA A 2 -2.59 -5.03 -4.58
C ALA A 2 -1.82 -6.19 -3.91
N GLY A 3 -1.32 -6.00 -2.68
CA GLY A 3 -0.65 -7.06 -1.91
C GLY A 3 -1.60 -8.02 -1.16
N HIS A 4 -2.91 -7.80 -1.27
CA HIS A 4 -3.93 -8.54 -0.51
C HIS A 4 -5.09 -9.03 -1.39
N LYS A 5 -5.28 -8.46 -2.58
CA LYS A 5 -6.36 -8.79 -3.51
C LYS A 5 -5.84 -8.72 -4.94
N ILE A 6 -6.32 -9.62 -5.78
CA ILE A 6 -6.06 -9.62 -7.22
C ILE A 6 -7.30 -8.98 -7.89
N PRO A 7 -7.14 -7.87 -8.63
CA PRO A 7 -8.27 -7.23 -9.32
C PRO A 7 -8.69 -8.02 -10.55
N ASN A 8 -9.86 -7.69 -11.10
CA ASN A 8 -10.34 -8.29 -12.35
C ASN A 8 -9.36 -8.03 -13.51
N PRO A 9 -9.30 -8.93 -14.51
CA PRO A 9 -8.46 -8.75 -15.70
C PRO A 9 -8.77 -7.44 -16.44
N GLY A 10 -7.74 -6.74 -16.92
CA GLY A 10 -7.91 -5.56 -17.79
C GLY A 10 -6.89 -4.43 -17.61
N ILE A 11 -6.33 -4.26 -16.41
CA ILE A 11 -5.45 -3.11 -16.07
C ILE A 11 -3.94 -3.48 -16.12
N GLY A 12 -3.59 -4.72 -16.50
CA GLY A 12 -2.20 -5.16 -16.53
C GLY A 12 -1.54 -5.29 -15.14
N SER A 13 -2.36 -5.33 -14.08
CA SER A 13 -1.92 -5.19 -12.69
C SER A 13 -1.42 -6.47 -12.03
N PHE A 14 -1.47 -7.63 -12.70
CA PHE A 14 -1.16 -8.93 -12.06
C PHE A 14 0.28 -9.04 -11.59
N PHE A 15 1.25 -8.61 -12.42
CA PHE A 15 2.66 -8.66 -12.04
C PHE A 15 2.94 -7.74 -10.86
N TYR A 16 2.36 -6.52 -10.88
CA TYR A 16 2.43 -5.59 -9.74
C TYR A 16 1.77 -6.18 -8.48
N CYS A 17 0.63 -6.86 -8.59
CA CYS A 17 0.03 -7.54 -7.45
C CYS A 17 0.95 -8.64 -6.92
N GLY A 18 1.62 -9.40 -7.80
CA GLY A 18 2.63 -10.38 -7.42
C GLY A 18 3.78 -9.76 -6.63
N THR A 19 4.34 -8.63 -7.09
CA THR A 19 5.41 -7.95 -6.35
C THR A 19 4.93 -7.43 -4.99
N LYS A 20 3.69 -6.97 -4.88
CA LYS A 20 3.12 -6.53 -3.59
C LYS A 20 2.80 -7.67 -2.63
N HIS A 21 2.40 -8.85 -3.13
CA HIS A 21 2.29 -10.05 -2.30
C HIS A 21 3.66 -10.52 -1.80
N MET A 22 4.69 -10.46 -2.65
CA MET A 22 6.06 -10.77 -2.27
C MET A 22 6.56 -9.84 -1.15
N ILE A 23 6.32 -8.53 -1.24
CA ILE A 23 6.70 -7.58 -0.17
C ILE A 23 6.11 -8.01 1.17
N ARG A 24 4.84 -8.43 1.22
CA ARG A 24 4.22 -8.89 2.45
C ARG A 24 4.95 -10.09 3.08
N ALA A 25 5.32 -11.07 2.25
CA ALA A 25 6.10 -12.22 2.71
C ALA A 25 7.49 -11.81 3.23
N LEU A 26 8.18 -10.89 2.53
CA LEU A 26 9.48 -10.36 2.93
C LEU A 26 9.42 -9.58 4.26
N THR A 27 8.41 -8.71 4.43
CA THR A 27 8.18 -7.95 5.67
C THR A 27 7.92 -8.88 6.86
N GLU A 28 7.10 -9.92 6.68
CA GLU A 28 6.86 -10.94 7.71
C GLU A 28 8.12 -11.74 8.05
N GLY A 29 8.88 -12.17 7.04
CA GLY A 29 10.12 -12.90 7.22
C GLY A 29 11.15 -12.10 8.03
N LEU A 30 11.42 -10.86 7.60
CA LEU A 30 12.38 -9.97 8.26
C LEU A 30 12.01 -9.71 9.73
N ARG A 31 10.73 -9.48 10.01
CA ARG A 31 10.25 -9.30 11.39
C ARG A 31 10.52 -10.53 12.26
N ARG A 32 10.29 -11.74 11.74
CA ARG A 32 10.58 -12.99 12.45
C ARG A 32 12.07 -13.19 12.69
N GLU A 33 12.90 -12.89 11.70
CA GLU A 33 14.36 -12.96 11.82
C GLU A 33 14.89 -11.99 12.88
N LEU A 34 14.41 -10.75 12.90
CA LEU A 34 14.76 -9.76 13.93
C LEU A 34 14.33 -10.22 15.33
N LYS A 35 13.10 -10.76 15.45
CA LYS A 35 12.63 -11.33 16.72
C LYS A 35 13.50 -12.50 17.19
N ALA A 36 13.93 -13.38 16.28
CA ALA A 36 14.80 -14.50 16.60
C ALA A 36 16.19 -14.08 17.12
N THR A 37 16.65 -12.88 16.76
CA THR A 37 17.90 -12.28 17.27
C THR A 37 17.72 -11.45 18.56
N ASN A 38 16.52 -11.43 19.14
CA ASN A 38 16.14 -10.54 20.25
C ASN A 38 16.35 -9.04 19.93
N SER A 39 16.26 -8.67 18.66
CA SER A 39 16.34 -7.28 18.24
C SER A 39 15.06 -6.54 18.61
N HIS A 40 15.21 -5.26 18.98
CA HIS A 40 14.10 -4.33 19.20
C HIS A 40 13.79 -3.46 17.97
N ILE A 41 14.38 -3.79 16.81
CA ILE A 41 14.03 -3.14 15.54
C ILE A 41 12.62 -3.56 15.15
N ARG A 42 11.76 -2.58 14.88
CA ARG A 42 10.37 -2.78 14.46
C ARG A 42 10.26 -2.80 12.93
N VAL A 43 9.40 -3.66 12.40
CA VAL A 43 9.11 -3.79 10.97
C VAL A 43 7.61 -3.73 10.73
N GLY A 44 7.19 -2.74 9.93
CA GLY A 44 5.80 -2.56 9.52
C GLY A 44 5.67 -2.21 8.05
N SER A 45 4.48 -2.42 7.50
CA SER A 45 4.12 -2.06 6.12
C SER A 45 2.84 -1.21 6.09
N ILE A 46 2.76 -0.30 5.13
CA ILE A 46 1.54 0.42 4.78
C ILE A 46 1.07 -0.09 3.43
N CYS A 47 -0.17 -0.58 3.41
CA CYS A 47 -0.78 -1.28 2.30
C CYS A 47 -1.96 -0.46 1.76
N PRO A 48 -1.72 0.58 0.94
CA PRO A 48 -2.77 1.45 0.47
C PRO A 48 -3.61 0.84 -0.66
N GLY A 49 -4.85 1.31 -0.75
CA GLY A 49 -5.72 1.24 -1.91
C GLY A 49 -5.32 2.28 -2.96
N ILE A 50 -6.31 2.89 -3.60
CA ILE A 50 -6.05 3.92 -4.61
C ILE A 50 -5.66 5.24 -3.93
N VAL A 51 -4.52 5.81 -4.34
CA VAL A 51 -4.01 7.09 -3.88
C VAL A 51 -3.82 8.00 -5.09
N GLU A 52 -4.31 9.23 -5.01
CA GLU A 52 -4.14 10.27 -6.02
C GLU A 52 -2.67 10.67 -6.12
N THR A 53 -1.99 10.08 -7.09
CA THR A 53 -0.57 10.24 -7.38
C THR A 53 -0.36 10.06 -8.89
N GLU A 54 0.85 10.33 -9.36
CA GLU A 54 1.30 10.10 -10.73
C GLU A 54 1.43 8.60 -11.06
N PHE A 55 1.13 7.70 -10.11
CA PHE A 55 1.29 6.26 -10.28
C PHE A 55 0.62 5.74 -11.55
N PHE A 56 -0.65 6.05 -11.82
CA PHE A 56 -1.34 5.49 -12.98
C PHE A 56 -0.76 5.93 -14.33
N VAL A 57 -0.31 7.18 -14.40
CA VAL A 57 0.33 7.75 -15.60
C VAL A 57 1.67 7.06 -15.87
N ASN A 58 2.45 6.77 -14.81
CA ASN A 58 3.76 6.13 -14.93
C ASN A 58 3.67 4.60 -15.05
N TYR A 59 2.67 3.99 -14.42
CA TYR A 59 2.49 2.55 -14.32
C TYR A 59 1.94 1.94 -15.61
N SER A 60 1.02 2.65 -16.26
CA SER A 60 0.43 2.22 -17.51
C SER A 60 0.76 3.26 -18.58
N SER A 61 1.69 2.94 -19.48
CA SER A 61 1.96 3.73 -20.69
C SER A 61 0.75 3.85 -21.63
N LYS A 62 -0.38 3.22 -21.27
CA LYS A 62 -1.66 3.26 -21.97
C LYS A 62 -2.69 4.18 -21.32
N ILE A 63 -2.41 4.76 -20.14
CA ILE A 63 -3.31 5.69 -19.46
C ILE A 63 -2.73 7.09 -19.55
N SER A 64 -3.41 7.96 -20.27
CA SER A 64 -3.08 9.38 -20.35
C SER A 64 -3.33 10.10 -19.02
N ALA A 65 -2.67 11.24 -18.80
CA ALA A 65 -2.93 12.10 -17.64
C ALA A 65 -4.41 12.54 -17.56
N ALA A 66 -5.07 12.74 -18.71
CA ALA A 66 -6.49 13.09 -18.75
C ALA A 66 -7.38 11.94 -18.25
N GLU A 67 -7.09 10.70 -18.65
CA GLU A 67 -7.82 9.50 -18.18
C GLU A 67 -7.57 9.23 -16.69
N ALA A 68 -6.34 9.39 -16.22
CA ALA A 68 -6.02 9.29 -14.79
C ALA A 68 -6.78 10.36 -13.97
N SER A 69 -6.82 11.60 -14.43
CA SER A 69 -7.58 12.67 -13.78
C SER A 69 -9.09 12.41 -13.78
N ALA A 70 -9.64 11.89 -14.87
CA ALA A 70 -11.05 11.51 -14.93
C ALA A 70 -11.38 10.36 -13.95
N TYR A 71 -10.48 9.38 -13.81
CA TYR A 71 -10.62 8.29 -12.84
C TYR A 71 -10.59 8.81 -11.40
N PHE A 72 -9.67 9.70 -11.05
CA PHE A 72 -9.63 10.28 -9.70
C PHE A 72 -10.82 11.21 -9.40
N LYS A 73 -11.51 11.73 -10.41
CA LYS A 73 -12.74 12.53 -10.24
C LYS A 73 -14.01 11.69 -10.08
N SER A 74 -13.96 10.39 -10.40
CA SER A 74 -15.17 9.55 -10.35
C SER A 74 -15.50 9.01 -8.96
N PHE A 75 -14.61 9.21 -7.98
CA PHE A 75 -14.74 8.77 -6.59
C PHE A 75 -13.77 9.59 -5.69
N ASP A 76 -13.78 9.44 -4.37
CA ASP A 76 -12.85 10.15 -3.45
C ASP A 76 -11.62 9.29 -3.09
N PRO A 77 -10.47 9.40 -3.81
CA PRO A 77 -9.27 8.61 -3.51
C PRO A 77 -8.56 9.09 -2.24
N LEU A 78 -7.63 8.25 -1.75
CA LEU A 78 -6.69 8.70 -0.72
C LEU A 78 -5.76 9.77 -1.29
N ARG A 79 -5.32 10.70 -0.45
CA ARG A 79 -4.27 11.67 -0.77
C ARG A 79 -2.92 11.18 -0.24
N PRO A 80 -1.78 11.64 -0.80
CA PRO A 80 -0.45 11.32 -0.27
C PRO A 80 -0.30 11.64 1.23
N LYS A 81 -1.01 12.67 1.70
CA LYS A 81 -1.04 13.04 3.11
C LYS A 81 -1.60 11.94 4.01
N ASP A 82 -2.64 11.22 3.59
CA ASP A 82 -3.22 10.13 4.38
C ASP A 82 -2.20 8.99 4.60
N ILE A 83 -1.31 8.79 3.62
CA ILE A 83 -0.20 7.82 3.72
C ILE A 83 0.90 8.34 4.64
N ALA A 84 1.25 9.63 4.55
CA ALA A 84 2.21 10.26 5.46
C ALA A 84 1.75 10.22 6.92
N ASP A 85 0.46 10.49 7.17
CA ASP A 85 -0.14 10.42 8.51
C ASP A 85 -0.14 8.98 9.03
N SER A 86 -0.32 7.98 8.16
CA SER A 86 -0.18 6.56 8.50
C SER A 86 1.26 6.18 8.89
N VAL A 87 2.27 6.76 8.22
CA VAL A 87 3.68 6.59 8.61
C VAL A 87 3.92 7.19 10.00
N LEU A 88 3.44 8.41 10.24
CA LEU A 88 3.56 9.07 11.54
C LEU A 88 2.89 8.26 12.64
N TYR A 89 1.73 7.67 12.37
CA TYR A 89 1.06 6.78 13.33
C TYR A 89 1.96 5.59 13.73
N ILE A 90 2.55 4.87 12.77
CA ILE A 90 3.47 3.76 13.05
C ILE A 90 4.66 4.22 13.91
N LEU A 91 5.25 5.37 13.55
CA LEU A 91 6.42 5.91 14.25
C LEU A 91 6.08 6.39 15.67
N SER A 92 4.87 6.92 15.88
CA SER A 92 4.39 7.43 17.16
C SER A 92 4.07 6.34 18.18
N ALA A 93 3.92 5.09 17.75
CA ALA A 93 3.64 3.98 18.64
C ALA A 93 4.77 3.80 19.68
N PRO A 94 4.46 3.52 20.96
CA PRO A 94 5.46 3.29 22.00
C PRO A 94 6.50 2.23 21.60
N PRO A 95 7.73 2.24 22.16
CA PRO A 95 8.80 1.31 21.75
C PRO A 95 8.45 -0.19 21.89
N HIS A 96 7.53 -0.54 22.78
CA HIS A 96 7.06 -1.92 22.99
C HIS A 96 5.88 -2.32 22.07
N VAL A 97 5.40 -1.40 21.24
CA VAL A 97 4.28 -1.61 20.31
C VAL A 97 4.84 -1.67 18.88
N GLU A 98 4.53 -2.75 18.18
CA GLU A 98 4.88 -2.95 16.78
C GLU A 98 3.59 -2.99 15.94
N VAL A 99 3.44 -2.02 15.03
CA VAL A 99 2.35 -2.01 14.05
C VAL A 99 2.80 -2.79 12.84
N HIS A 100 2.22 -3.98 12.63
CA HIS A 100 2.64 -4.87 11.55
C HIS A 100 2.21 -4.34 10.18
N ASP A 101 0.91 -4.13 9.98
CA ASP A 101 0.35 -3.73 8.70
C ASP A 101 -0.74 -2.67 8.92
N ILE A 102 -0.75 -1.62 8.09
CA ILE A 102 -1.89 -0.71 7.95
C ILE A 102 -2.51 -0.92 6.58
N LEU A 103 -3.71 -1.50 6.55
CA LEU A 103 -4.52 -1.56 5.35
C LEU A 103 -5.41 -0.32 5.33
N ILE A 104 -5.22 0.54 4.34
CA ILE A 104 -5.98 1.78 4.19
C ILE A 104 -6.49 1.87 2.76
N GLN A 105 -7.77 2.21 2.58
CA GLN A 105 -8.38 2.33 1.26
C GLN A 105 -9.50 3.36 1.29
N PRO A 106 -9.84 3.98 0.14
CA PRO A 106 -11.06 4.76 0.00
C PRO A 106 -12.28 3.93 0.38
N ILE A 107 -13.27 4.56 1.02
CA ILE A 107 -14.50 3.88 1.48
C ILE A 107 -15.24 3.23 0.29
N GLU A 108 -15.30 3.92 -0.85
CA GLU A 108 -15.96 3.44 -2.07
C GLU A 108 -15.25 2.25 -2.71
N ASN A 109 -13.98 2.02 -2.36
CA ASN A 109 -13.20 0.85 -2.76
C ASN A 109 -13.16 -0.24 -1.67
N SER A 110 -13.92 -0.06 -0.60
CA SER A 110 -14.00 -1.01 0.51
C SER A 110 -14.93 -2.15 0.18
N ILE A 111 -14.37 -3.21 -0.41
CA ILE A 111 -14.99 -4.55 -0.46
C ILE A 111 -14.59 -5.33 0.79
#